data_AF-A0A961F234-F1
#
_entry.id   AF-A0A961F234-F1
#
_cell.length_a   1.000
_cell.length_b   1.000
_cell.length_c   1.000
_cell.angle_alpha   90.00
_cell.angle_beta   90.00
_cell.angle_gamma   90.00
#
_symmetry.space_group_name_H-M   'P 1'
#
loop_
_entity.id
_entity.type
_entity.pdbx_description
1 polymer ?
#
loop_
_entity_poly.entity_id
_entity_poly.type
_entity_poly.pdbx_seq_one_letter_code
_entity_poly.pdbx_strand_id
1 'polypeptide(L)' 'MNGKPIRVLVVAGGTGGHIVPGIALAAEFQHKGHAVHFLTLERNRNFGD' A
#
# COMPACT_ATOMS: atom_id res chain seq x y z
N MET A 1 -5.60 1.50 20.33
CA MET A 1 -4.13 1.30 20.21
C MET A 1 -3.53 2.59 19.67
N ASN A 2 -3.09 3.51 20.54
CA ASN A 2 -2.61 4.84 20.12
C ASN A 2 -1.08 4.83 19.95
N GLY A 3 -0.59 4.19 18.91
CA GLY A 3 0.79 4.39 18.44
C GLY A 3 0.91 5.75 17.73
N LYS A 4 2.03 6.45 17.89
CA LYS A 4 2.32 7.68 17.15
C LYS A 4 2.23 7.42 15.63
N PRO A 5 1.62 8.31 14.83
CA PRO A 5 1.61 8.17 13.38
C PRO A 5 3.03 8.00 12.81
N ILE A 6 3.21 7.01 11.92
CA ILE A 6 4.45 6.74 11.21
C ILE A 6 4.30 7.03 9.71
N ARG A 7 5.43 7.05 9.00
CA ARG A 7 5.49 7.12 7.54
C ARG A 7 5.86 5.75 7.00
N VAL A 8 5.07 5.23 6.07
CA VAL A 8 5.22 3.90 5.48
C VAL A 8 5.41 4.01 3.98
N LEU A 9 6.42 3.32 3.44
CA LEU A 9 6.55 3.04 2.01
C LEU A 9 6.22 1.58 1.78
N VAL A 10 5.11 1.31 1.09
CA VAL A 10 4.77 -0.04 0.64
C VAL A 10 5.29 -0.20 -0.79
N VAL A 11 6.11 -1.23 -1.02
CA VAL A 11 6.62 -1.57 -2.35
C VAL A 11 6.03 -2.90 -2.74
N ALA A 12 5.14 -2.88 -3.73
CA ALA A 12 4.58 -4.09 -4.30
C ALA A 12 4.32 -3.91 -5.79
N GLY A 13 4.58 -4.97 -6.54
CA GLY A 13 4.36 -5.05 -7.98
C GLY A 13 4.30 -6.52 -8.38
N GLY A 14 3.99 -6.80 -9.63
CA GLY A 14 3.79 -8.20 -10.06
C GLY A 14 2.46 -8.36 -10.78
N THR A 15 1.91 -9.57 -10.65
CA THR A 15 0.52 -9.89 -10.98
C THR A 15 -0.35 -9.67 -9.75
N GLY A 16 -1.67 -9.94 -9.87
CA GLY A 16 -2.64 -9.80 -8.78
C GLY A 16 -2.18 -10.40 -7.44
N GLY A 17 -1.56 -11.59 -7.48
CA GLY A 17 -1.11 -12.29 -6.27
C GLY A 17 -0.03 -11.56 -5.45
N HIS A 18 0.72 -10.64 -6.06
CA HIS A 18 1.73 -9.84 -5.35
C HIS A 18 1.26 -8.43 -5.02
N ILE A 19 0.46 -7.82 -5.91
CA ILE A 19 0.05 -6.42 -5.73
C ILE A 19 -1.14 -6.27 -4.77
N VAL A 20 -2.10 -7.19 -4.79
CA VAL A 20 -3.30 -7.13 -3.94
C VAL A 20 -2.94 -7.13 -2.44
N PRO A 21 -2.03 -7.99 -1.95
CA PRO A 21 -1.60 -7.94 -0.55
C PRO A 21 -0.93 -6.62 -0.17
N GLY A 22 -0.16 -6.02 -1.09
CA GLY A 22 0.43 -4.70 -0.89
C GLY A 22 -0.62 -3.62 -0.73
N ILE A 23 -1.61 -3.58 -1.63
CA ILE A 23 -2.72 -2.61 -1.57
C ILE A 23 -3.50 -2.76 -0.26
N ALA A 24 -3.83 -4.00 0.13
CA ALA A 24 -4.54 -4.27 1.38
C ALA A 24 -3.75 -3.77 2.61
N LEU A 25 -2.44 -3.99 2.63
CA LEU A 25 -1.57 -3.51 3.71
C LEU A 25 -1.50 -1.97 3.75
N ALA A 26 -1.40 -1.32 2.58
CA ALA A 26 -1.37 0.13 2.48
C ALA A 26 -2.67 0.76 3.00
N ALA A 27 -3.82 0.19 2.63
CA ALA A 27 -5.14 0.63 3.08
C ALA A 27 -5.28 0.49 4.61
N GLU A 28 -4.80 -0.61 5.19
CA GLU A 28 -4.83 -0.81 6.64
C GLU A 28 -3.97 0.21 7.39
N PHE A 29 -2.78 0.54 6.89
CA PHE A 29 -1.96 1.59 7.49
C PHE A 29 -2.63 2.98 7.38
N GLN A 30 -3.26 3.28 6.25
CA GLN A 30 -4.04 4.51 6.10
C GLN A 30 -5.23 4.56 7.08
N HIS A 31 -5.96 3.45 7.22
CA HIS A 31 -7.08 3.34 8.17
C HIS A 31 -6.65 3.58 9.62
N LYS A 32 -5.45 3.15 9.98
CA LYS A 32 -4.82 3.40 11.28
C LYS A 32 -4.26 4.82 11.46
N GLY A 33 -4.42 5.70 10.46
CA GLY A 33 -3.99 7.10 10.51
C GLY A 33 -2.50 7.30 10.23
N HIS A 34 -1.84 6.37 9.54
CA HIS A 34 -0.46 6.53 9.11
C HIS A 34 -0.35 7.21 7.74
N ALA A 35 0.75 7.91 7.50
CA ALA A 35 1.07 8.44 6.18
C ALA A 35 1.67 7.31 5.33
N VAL A 36 1.08 7.05 4.17
CA VAL A 36 1.46 5.90 3.33
C VAL A 36 1.77 6.36 1.92
N HIS A 37 2.90 5.91 1.39
CA HIS A 37 3.26 5.98 -0.02
C HIS A 37 3.31 4.57 -0.60
N PHE A 38 2.88 4.42 -1.85
CA PHE A 38 2.91 3.16 -2.56
C PHE A 38 3.81 3.28 -3.79
N LEU A 39 4.82 2.43 -3.89
CA LEU A 39 5.69 2.32 -5.05
C LEU A 39 5.36 1.02 -5.80
N THR A 40 5.04 1.17 -7.08
CA THR A 40 4.73 0.05 -7.96
C THR A 40 5.35 0.25 -9.34
N LEU A 41 5.17 -0.75 -10.22
CA LEU A 41 5.65 -0.73 -11.60
C LEU A 41 4.62 0.00 -12.47
N GLU A 42 5.05 0.68 -13.54
CA GLU A 42 4.14 1.48 -14.38
C GLU A 42 2.95 0.67 -14.91
N ARG A 43 3.16 -0.61 -15.27
CA ARG A 43 2.07 -1.50 -15.73
C ARG A 43 0.96 -1.73 -14.70
N ASN A 44 1.25 -1.46 -13.43
CA ASN A 44 0.34 -1.66 -12.30
C ASN A 44 -0.34 -0.35 -11.87
N ARG A 45 -0.09 0.77 -12.55
CA ARG A 45 -0.57 2.10 -12.18
C ARG A 45 -2.09 2.18 -12.01
N ASN A 46 -2.83 1.48 -12.86
CA ASN A 46 -4.29 1.43 -12.85
C ASN A 46 -4.81 0.06 -12.41
N PHE A 47 -4.06 -0.64 -11.55
CA PHE A 47 -4.46 -1.97 -11.10
C PHE A 47 -5.68 -1.86 -10.17
N GLY A 48 -6.84 -2.32 -10.65
CA GLY A 48 -8.08 -2.31 -9.88
C GLY A 48 -8.88 -1.01 -9.95
N ASP A 49 -8.45 -0.05 -10.79
CA ASP A 49 -9.32 1.04 -11.28
C ASP A 49 -10.41 0.50 -12.23
#